data_AF-A0A7X0IMT6-F1
#
_entry.id   AF-A0A7X0IMT6-F1
#
_cell.length_a   1.000
_cell.length_b   1.000
_cell.length_c   1.000
_cell.angle_alpha   90.00
_cell.angle_beta   90.00
_cell.angle_gamma   90.00
#
_symmetry.space_group_name_H-M   'P 1'
#
loop_
_entity.id
_entity.type
_entity.pdbx_description
1 polymer ?
#
loop_
_entity_poly.entity_id
_entity_poly.type
_entity_poly.pdbx_seq_one_letter_code
_entity_poly.pdbx_strand_id
1 'polypeptide(L)'
;MASQALDQALQQLNDAVTAVRVAAAQAPEVASAAMGGAVDPFVFQLAIFVLAIFVGYYVVWSVTPALHTPLMAVTNAISSVIVVGALLAVGISASGLATSFGFVALVLVSVNIVGGFLVTQRMLAMYKKKDK
;
A
#
# COMPACT_ATOMS: atom_id res chain seq x y z
N MET A 1 12.21 -15.97 -44.27
CA MET A 1 10.93 -16.49 -43.73
C MET A 1 10.98 -16.68 -42.21
N ALA A 2 12.03 -17.29 -41.62
CA ALA A 2 12.15 -17.42 -40.17
C ALA A 2 12.29 -16.07 -39.42
N SER A 3 12.97 -15.08 -40.02
CA SER A 3 13.11 -13.73 -39.45
C SER A 3 11.78 -12.97 -39.36
N GLN A 4 10.98 -12.98 -40.44
CA GLN A 4 9.66 -12.33 -40.47
C GLN A 4 8.66 -12.90 -39.45
N ALA A 5 8.67 -14.22 -39.24
CA ALA A 5 7.81 -14.85 -38.24
C ALA A 5 8.23 -14.47 -36.80
N LEU A 6 9.54 -14.33 -36.57
CA LEU A 6 10.10 -13.87 -35.30
C LEU A 6 9.75 -12.38 -35.05
N ASP A 7 9.87 -11.54 -36.08
CA ASP A 7 9.54 -10.11 -36.01
C ASP A 7 8.05 -9.89 -35.72
N GLN A 8 7.16 -10.69 -36.34
CA GLN A 8 5.72 -10.66 -36.06
C GLN A 8 5.40 -11.09 -34.62
N ALA A 9 6.08 -12.12 -34.09
CA ALA A 9 5.89 -12.56 -32.72
C ALA A 9 6.35 -11.50 -31.70
N LEU A 10 7.45 -10.80 -31.98
CA LEU A 10 7.94 -9.69 -31.14
C LEU A 10 6.99 -8.50 -31.15
N GLN A 11 6.36 -8.21 -32.30
CA GLN A 11 5.40 -7.12 -32.43
C GLN A 11 4.13 -7.40 -31.64
N GLN A 12 3.59 -8.63 -31.74
CA GLN A 12 2.44 -9.06 -30.93
C GLN A 12 2.72 -9.01 -29.41
N LEU A 13 3.96 -9.31 -29.01
CA LEU A 13 4.37 -9.27 -27.60
C LEU A 13 4.44 -7.83 -27.09
N ASN A 14 5.00 -6.90 -27.88
CA ASN A 14 5.03 -5.48 -27.52
C ASN A 14 3.62 -4.86 -27.46
N ASP A 15 2.73 -5.26 -28.37
CA ASP A 15 1.33 -4.80 -28.36
C ASP A 15 0.60 -5.32 -27.11
N ALA A 16 0.81 -6.59 -26.74
CA ALA A 16 0.25 -7.17 -25.52
C ALA A 16 0.78 -6.48 -24.25
N VAL A 17 2.09 -6.21 -24.19
CA VAL A 17 2.71 -5.49 -23.06
C VAL A 17 2.18 -4.06 -22.96
N THR A 18 1.98 -3.39 -24.09
CA THR A 18 1.43 -2.03 -24.13
C THR A 18 -0.03 -2.01 -23.69
N ALA A 19 -0.83 -2.97 -24.13
CA ALA A 19 -2.22 -3.13 -23.67
C ALA A 19 -2.32 -3.35 -22.15
N VAL A 20 -1.44 -4.20 -21.58
CA VAL A 20 -1.38 -4.43 -20.13
C VAL A 20 -0.96 -3.15 -19.38
N ARG A 21 0.01 -2.39 -19.90
CA ARG A 21 0.42 -1.12 -19.30
C ARG A 21 -0.68 -0.07 -19.33
N VAL A 22 -1.44 0.02 -20.43
CA VAL A 22 -2.57 0.96 -20.55
C VAL A 22 -3.71 0.57 -19.61
N ALA A 23 -4.03 -0.73 -19.51
CA ALA A 23 -5.04 -1.22 -18.56
C ALA A 23 -4.63 -0.97 -17.09
N ALA A 24 -3.35 -1.16 -16.76
CA ALA A 24 -2.83 -0.85 -15.43
C ALA A 24 -2.83 0.67 -15.13
N ALA A 25 -2.58 1.50 -16.14
CA ALA A 25 -2.62 2.97 -16.00
C ALA A 25 -4.05 3.50 -15.86
N GLN A 26 -5.05 2.84 -16.44
CA GLN A 26 -6.46 3.24 -16.37
C GLN A 26 -7.17 2.74 -15.11
N ALA A 27 -6.69 1.69 -14.44
CA ALA A 27 -7.31 1.15 -13.23
C ALA A 27 -7.65 2.20 -12.13
N PRO A 28 -6.82 3.22 -11.85
CA PRO A 28 -7.16 4.30 -10.91
C PRO A 28 -8.31 5.19 -11.42
N GLU A 29 -8.36 5.44 -12.72
CA GLU A 29 -9.40 6.23 -13.38
C GLU A 29 -10.75 5.51 -13.36
N VAL A 30 -10.78 4.19 -13.60
CA VAL A 30 -12.02 3.40 -13.56
C VAL A 30 -12.61 3.37 -12.15
N ALA A 31 -11.76 3.27 -11.12
CA ALA A 31 -12.19 3.34 -9.73
C ALA A 31 -12.76 4.72 -9.37
N SER A 32 -12.15 5.80 -9.88
CA SER A 32 -12.63 7.17 -9.66
C SER A 32 -13.95 7.45 -10.42
N ALA A 33 -14.09 6.94 -11.65
CA ALA A 33 -15.30 7.07 -12.45
C ALA A 33 -16.49 6.33 -11.83
N ALA A 34 -16.26 5.13 -11.27
CA ALA A 34 -17.30 4.33 -10.62
C ALA A 34 -17.84 4.96 -9.32
N MET A 35 -17.05 5.81 -8.66
CA MET A 35 -17.41 6.41 -7.37
C MET A 35 -17.93 7.86 -7.46
N GLY A 36 -17.88 8.48 -8.64
CA GLY A 36 -18.34 9.86 -8.85
C GLY A 36 -17.54 10.59 -9.94
N GLY A 37 -17.66 10.16 -11.20
CA GLY A 37 -16.89 10.66 -12.35
C GLY A 37 -17.05 12.13 -12.77
N ALA A 38 -17.65 12.98 -11.93
CA ALA A 38 -17.78 14.43 -12.14
C ALA A 38 -17.02 15.29 -11.12
N VAL A 39 -16.36 14.66 -10.13
CA VAL A 39 -15.65 15.37 -9.06
C VAL A 39 -14.15 15.39 -9.37
N ASP A 40 -13.53 16.56 -9.20
CA ASP A 40 -12.07 16.71 -9.34
C ASP A 40 -11.34 15.68 -8.45
N PRO A 41 -10.32 14.95 -8.99
CA PRO A 41 -9.61 13.92 -8.23
C PRO A 41 -9.14 14.43 -6.87
N PHE A 42 -8.57 15.63 -6.80
CA PHE A 42 -8.09 16.20 -5.55
C PHE A 42 -9.22 16.36 -4.53
N VAL A 43 -10.38 16.86 -4.94
CA VAL A 43 -11.55 17.01 -4.06
C VAL A 43 -12.03 15.64 -3.59
N PHE A 44 -12.00 14.63 -4.46
CA PHE A 44 -12.35 13.25 -4.11
C PHE A 44 -11.37 12.64 -3.09
N GLN A 45 -10.06 12.77 -3.30
CA GLN A 45 -9.06 12.29 -2.32
C GLN A 45 -9.11 13.08 -1.01
N LEU A 46 -9.39 14.38 -1.07
CA LEU A 46 -9.59 15.21 0.12
C LEU A 46 -10.83 14.75 0.91
N ALA A 47 -11.93 14.42 0.24
CA ALA A 47 -13.12 13.88 0.88
C ALA A 47 -12.82 12.54 1.58
N ILE A 48 -12.10 11.62 0.91
CA ILE A 48 -11.66 10.36 1.53
C ILE A 48 -10.76 10.63 2.74
N PHE A 49 -9.82 11.56 2.63
CA PHE A 49 -8.92 11.92 3.73
C PHE A 49 -9.70 12.44 4.94
N VAL A 50 -10.64 13.36 4.75
CA VAL A 50 -11.47 13.90 5.83
C VAL A 50 -12.35 12.81 6.46
N LEU A 51 -12.99 11.97 5.64
CA LEU A 51 -13.79 10.84 6.13
C LEU A 51 -12.94 9.84 6.92
N ALA A 52 -11.72 9.54 6.46
CA ALA A 52 -10.79 8.66 7.16
C ALA A 52 -10.37 9.20 8.53
N ILE A 53 -10.21 10.52 8.69
CA ILE A 53 -9.96 11.15 10.00
C ILE A 53 -11.12 10.89 10.96
N PHE A 54 -12.37 11.10 10.52
CA PHE A 54 -13.54 10.81 11.35
C PHE A 54 -13.58 9.34 11.77
N VAL A 55 -13.39 8.42 10.83
CA VAL A 55 -13.34 6.98 11.12
C VAL A 55 -12.24 6.66 12.14
N GLY A 56 -11.03 7.20 11.93
CA GLY A 56 -9.90 7.00 12.85
C GLY A 56 -10.19 7.49 14.27
N TYR A 57 -10.81 8.66 14.41
CA TYR A 57 -11.21 9.21 15.70
C TYR A 57 -12.18 8.27 16.45
N TYR A 58 -13.26 7.84 15.79
CA TYR A 58 -14.26 6.96 16.43
C TYR A 58 -13.71 5.57 16.77
N VAL A 59 -12.81 5.03 15.93
CA VAL A 59 -12.15 3.73 16.17
C VAL A 59 -11.25 3.77 17.40
N VAL A 60 -10.44 4.83 17.57
CA VAL A 60 -9.54 4.96 18.72
C VAL A 60 -10.30 5.30 20.00
N TRP A 61 -11.38 6.06 19.91
CA TRP A 61 -12.14 6.45 21.10
C TRP A 61 -12.94 5.30 21.73
N SER A 62 -13.23 4.25 20.95
CA SER A 62 -14.03 3.10 21.38
C SER A 62 -13.21 1.94 21.98
N VAL A 63 -11.97 2.20 22.41
CA VAL A 63 -11.08 1.18 23.01
C VAL A 63 -11.15 1.19 24.53
N THR A 64 -11.00 0.02 25.16
CA THR A 64 -10.92 -0.06 26.63
C THR A 64 -9.62 0.54 27.15
N PRO A 65 -9.59 1.26 28.29
CA PRO A 65 -8.39 1.96 28.78
C PRO A 65 -7.14 1.08 28.96
N ALA A 66 -7.34 -0.20 29.32
CA ALA A 66 -6.26 -1.17 29.47
C ALA A 66 -5.53 -1.47 28.14
N LEU A 67 -6.11 -1.14 26.98
CA LEU A 67 -5.56 -1.43 25.66
C LEU A 67 -4.88 -0.22 25.01
N HIS A 68 -4.77 0.95 25.65
CA HIS A 68 -4.09 2.10 25.03
C HIS A 68 -2.62 1.83 24.69
N THR A 69 -1.90 1.12 25.56
CA THR A 69 -0.50 0.74 25.30
C THR A 69 -0.37 -0.28 24.16
N PRO A 70 -1.15 -1.38 24.13
CA PRO A 70 -1.24 -2.24 22.95
C PRO A 70 -1.68 -1.52 21.67
N LEU A 71 -2.64 -0.60 21.77
CA LEU A 71 -3.14 0.17 20.63
C LEU A 71 -2.05 1.06 20.03
N MET A 72 -1.22 1.68 20.88
CA MET A 72 -0.06 2.45 20.43
C MET A 72 0.94 1.59 19.66
N ALA A 73 1.13 0.32 20.05
CA ALA A 73 1.97 -0.61 19.31
C ALA A 73 1.35 -1.00 17.95
N VAL A 74 0.03 -1.22 17.90
CA VAL A 74 -0.70 -1.50 16.65
C VAL A 74 -0.60 -0.32 15.68
N THR A 75 -0.82 0.92 16.13
CA THR A 75 -0.76 2.09 15.25
C THR A 75 0.64 2.32 14.70
N ASN A 76 1.68 1.99 15.46
CA ASN A 76 3.06 1.96 14.95
C ASN A 76 3.23 0.92 13.83
N ALA A 77 2.70 -0.29 14.00
CA ALA A 77 2.73 -1.32 12.96
C ALA A 77 1.96 -0.89 11.69
N ILE A 78 0.75 -0.32 11.84
CA ILE A 78 -0.10 0.16 10.74
C ILE A 78 0.56 1.30 9.96
N SER A 79 1.35 2.16 10.63
CA SER A 79 2.08 3.25 9.95
C SER A 79 3.03 2.76 8.84
N SER A 80 3.35 1.46 8.83
CA SER A 80 4.16 0.81 7.79
C SER A 80 3.48 0.72 6.41
N VAL A 81 2.30 1.31 6.21
CA VAL A 81 1.67 1.48 4.88
C VAL A 81 2.60 2.14 3.85
N ILE A 82 3.64 2.84 4.32
CA ILE A 82 4.75 3.39 3.54
C ILE A 82 5.40 2.33 2.61
N VAL A 83 5.29 1.04 2.92
CA VAL A 83 5.77 -0.06 2.05
C VAL A 83 5.27 0.06 0.62
N VAL A 84 4.03 0.53 0.42
CA VAL A 84 3.44 0.72 -0.92
C VAL A 84 4.24 1.77 -1.71
N GLY A 85 4.58 2.89 -1.07
CA GLY A 85 5.41 3.93 -1.69
C GLY A 85 6.83 3.45 -2.01
N ALA A 86 7.44 2.68 -1.10
CA ALA A 86 8.77 2.11 -1.32
C ALA A 86 8.79 1.11 -2.49
N LEU A 87 7.77 0.26 -2.62
CA LEU A 87 7.63 -0.66 -3.74
C LEU A 87 7.45 0.06 -5.08
N LEU A 88 6.66 1.14 -5.12
CA LEU A 88 6.53 1.97 -6.32
C LEU A 88 7.87 2.64 -6.68
N ALA A 89 8.60 3.14 -5.69
CA ALA A 89 9.91 3.76 -5.90
C ALA A 89 10.96 2.78 -6.44
N VAL A 90 10.95 1.52 -6.00
CA VAL A 90 11.87 0.48 -6.51
C VAL A 90 11.41 -0.05 -7.87
N GLY A 91 10.11 -0.31 -8.04
CA GLY A 91 9.57 -1.04 -9.19
C GLY A 91 9.34 -0.20 -10.45
N ILE A 92 9.15 1.11 -10.33
CA ILE A 92 8.78 2.00 -11.45
C ILE A 92 9.91 3.00 -11.78
N SER A 93 10.88 3.21 -10.89
CA SER A 93 11.91 4.22 -11.11
C SER A 93 12.89 3.86 -12.22
N ALA A 94 13.08 4.80 -13.15
CA ALA A 94 14.12 4.74 -14.18
C ALA A 94 15.49 5.25 -13.69
N SER A 95 15.54 5.91 -12.53
CA SER A 95 16.76 6.47 -11.93
C SER A 95 17.29 5.56 -10.83
N GLY A 96 18.58 5.18 -10.93
CA GLY A 96 19.24 4.32 -9.94
C GLY A 96 19.24 4.88 -8.52
N LEU A 97 19.18 6.20 -8.36
CA LEU A 97 19.09 6.85 -7.04
C LEU A 97 17.74 6.59 -6.37
N ALA A 98 16.64 6.69 -7.13
CA ALA A 98 15.30 6.44 -6.59
C ALA A 98 15.13 4.96 -6.22
N THR A 99 15.70 4.04 -7.01
CA THR A 99 15.74 2.62 -6.69
C THR A 99 16.58 2.34 -5.43
N SER A 100 17.75 2.98 -5.26
CA SER A 100 18.58 2.76 -4.07
C SER A 100 17.91 3.28 -2.79
N PHE A 101 17.30 4.47 -2.84
CA PHE A 101 16.56 5.00 -1.68
C PHE A 101 15.28 4.20 -1.41
N GLY A 102 14.58 3.77 -2.45
CA GLY A 102 13.43 2.88 -2.32
C GLY A 102 13.79 1.54 -1.67
N PHE A 103 14.95 0.96 -2.02
CA PHE A 103 15.44 -0.27 -1.41
C PHE A 103 15.75 -0.09 0.08
N VAL A 104 16.45 1.00 0.45
CA VAL A 104 16.70 1.32 1.86
C VAL A 104 15.40 1.55 2.63
N ALA A 105 14.45 2.29 2.04
CA ALA A 105 13.13 2.48 2.62
C ALA A 105 12.40 1.15 2.84
N LEU A 106 12.48 0.22 1.87
CA LEU A 106 11.87 -1.10 1.97
C LEU A 106 12.44 -1.90 3.15
N VAL A 107 13.76 -1.88 3.33
CA VAL A 107 14.44 -2.55 4.47
C VAL A 107 13.97 -1.95 5.79
N LEU A 108 13.96 -0.62 5.93
CA LEU A 108 13.54 0.05 7.15
C LEU A 108 12.06 -0.22 7.47
N VAL A 109 11.21 -0.21 6.46
CA VAL A 109 9.78 -0.52 6.61
C VAL A 109 9.58 -1.98 7.03
N SER A 110 10.36 -2.92 6.49
CA SER A 110 10.29 -4.33 6.90
C SER A 110 10.54 -4.50 8.41
N VAL A 111 11.49 -3.76 8.98
CA VAL A 111 11.78 -3.79 10.42
C VAL A 111 10.59 -3.27 11.22
N ASN A 112 9.93 -2.19 10.77
CA ASN A 112 8.76 -1.65 11.44
C ASN A 112 7.54 -2.60 11.38
N ILE A 113 7.31 -3.24 10.22
CA ILE A 113 6.25 -4.26 10.08
C ILE A 113 6.49 -5.41 11.07
N VAL A 114 7.66 -6.05 10.98
CA VAL A 114 7.95 -7.24 11.79
C VAL A 114 8.01 -6.89 13.27
N GLY A 115 8.71 -5.82 13.64
CA GLY A 115 8.84 -5.38 15.03
C GLY A 115 7.50 -4.94 15.62
N GLY A 116 6.75 -4.12 14.89
CA GLY A 116 5.45 -3.60 15.32
C GLY A 116 4.44 -4.71 15.58
N PHE A 117 4.29 -5.66 14.66
CA PHE A 117 3.33 -6.76 14.84
C PHE A 117 3.80 -7.80 15.88
N LEU A 118 5.09 -8.12 15.97
CA LEU A 118 5.60 -9.08 16.96
C LEU A 118 5.44 -8.55 18.39
N VAL A 119 5.79 -7.28 18.63
CA VAL A 119 5.64 -6.66 19.95
C VAL A 119 4.16 -6.55 20.33
N THR A 120 3.32 -6.14 19.38
CA THR A 120 1.86 -6.08 19.59
C THR A 120 1.30 -7.45 19.99
N GLN A 121 1.68 -8.52 19.30
CA GLN A 121 1.22 -9.86 19.64
C GLN A 121 1.65 -10.28 21.05
N ARG A 122 2.89 -9.97 21.45
CA ARG A 122 3.36 -10.22 22.82
C ARG A 122 2.56 -9.42 23.85
N MET A 123 2.24 -8.17 23.56
CA MET A 123 1.43 -7.32 24.44
C MET A 123 0.00 -7.85 24.58
N LEU A 124 -0.64 -8.25 23.49
CA LEU A 124 -2.00 -8.80 23.51
C LEU A 124 -2.05 -10.21 24.12
N ALA A 125 -1.00 -11.00 23.98
CA ALA A 125 -0.91 -12.33 24.59
C ALA A 125 -0.96 -12.28 26.12
N MET A 126 -0.52 -11.18 26.75
CA MET A 126 -0.62 -10.98 28.20
C MET A 126 -2.07 -10.83 28.70
N TYR A 127 -3.02 -10.53 27.81
CA TYR A 127 -4.44 -10.44 28.15
C TYR A 127 -5.22 -11.73 27.87
N LYS A 128 -4.57 -12.75 27.26
CA LYS A 128 -5.18 -14.06 27.12
C LYS A 128 -5.16 -14.78 28.46
N LYS A 129 -6.31 -15.31 28.88
CA LYS A 129 -6.36 -16.25 30.02
C LYS A 129 -5.47 -17.44 29.69
N LYS A 130 -4.58 -17.79 30.62
CA LYS A 130 -3.77 -19.02 30.54
C LYS A 130 -4.74 -20.20 30.47
N ASP A 131 -4.71 -20.94 29.37
CA ASP A 131 -5.42 -22.22 29.28
C ASP A 131 -4.92 -23.10 30.43
N LYS A 132 -5.86 -23.65 31.20
CA LYS A 132 -5.58 -24.56 32.32
C LYS A 132 -5.06 -25.89 31.80
#